data_AF-A0A1Y2K5C5-F1
#
_entry.id   AF-A0A1Y2K5C5-F1
#
_cell.length_a   1.000
_cell.length_b   1.000
_cell.length_c   1.000
_cell.angle_alpha   90.00
_cell.angle_beta   90.00
_cell.angle_gamma   90.00
#
_symmetry.space_group_name_H-M   'P 1'
#
loop_
_entity.id
_entity.type
_entity.pdbx_description
1 polymer ?
#
loop_
_entity_poly.entity_id
_entity_poly.type
_entity_poly.pdbx_seq_one_letter_code
_entity_poly.pdbx_strand_id
1 'polypeptide(L)'
;MDYYFIGLGSNIEPERNMALALAALLDLAPTLYVSRVLATKPVNVPDDAYFLNCAVALQSPLSPEALKHEFNAIEARMGRDRSDPDRWKKSRTIDLDILFLWDKRRPIDSPTLLPDEPYIRPQVLELMDFLHIDGGSWRKDPLPDGREIVLEGVYIGLTPLTLQRNANGHLIAMDTLTSPLAEP
;
A
#
# COMPACT_ATOMS: atom_id res chain seq x y z
N MET A 1 -9.17 -6.08 -15.82
CA MET A 1 -7.82 -6.08 -15.28
C MET A 1 -7.95 -6.23 -13.79
N ASP A 2 -7.15 -7.13 -13.25
CA ASP A 2 -7.14 -7.51 -11.85
C ASP A 2 -6.33 -6.48 -11.04
N TYR A 3 -6.57 -6.43 -9.73
CA TYR A 3 -5.89 -5.52 -8.83
C TYR A 3 -4.94 -6.29 -7.91
N TYR A 4 -3.68 -5.86 -7.88
CA TYR A 4 -2.75 -6.29 -6.87
C TYR A 4 -2.95 -5.42 -5.62
N PHE A 5 -3.22 -6.08 -4.49
CA PHE A 5 -3.16 -5.45 -3.17
C PHE A 5 -1.76 -5.61 -2.61
N ILE A 6 -1.19 -4.51 -2.15
CA ILE A 6 0.21 -4.39 -1.76
C ILE A 6 0.26 -3.78 -0.37
N GLY A 7 1.05 -4.37 0.53
CA GLY A 7 1.41 -3.78 1.80
C GLY A 7 2.70 -2.98 1.65
N LEU A 8 2.69 -1.74 2.12
CA LEU A 8 3.87 -0.89 2.26
C LEU A 8 4.19 -0.75 3.74
N GLY A 9 5.46 -0.90 4.11
CA GLY A 9 5.92 -0.75 5.49
C GLY A 9 7.29 -0.08 5.58
N SER A 10 7.46 0.89 6.49
CA SER A 10 8.75 1.55 6.74
C SER A 10 8.90 1.98 8.19
N ASN A 11 10.12 1.94 8.74
CA ASN A 11 10.45 2.52 10.04
C ASN A 11 11.74 3.37 10.07
N ILE A 12 12.48 3.47 8.95
CA ILE A 12 13.60 4.41 8.81
C ILE A 12 13.12 5.58 7.97
N GLU A 13 13.19 6.81 8.49
CA GLU A 13 12.64 8.02 7.84
C GLU A 13 11.28 7.73 7.17
N PRO A 14 10.31 7.15 7.92
CA PRO A 14 9.24 6.38 7.30
C PRO A 14 8.30 7.24 6.45
N GLU A 15 8.09 8.51 6.80
CA GLU A 15 7.30 9.46 6.01
C GLU A 15 7.95 9.70 4.63
N ARG A 16 9.28 9.90 4.62
CA ARG A 16 10.05 10.15 3.40
C ARG A 16 10.09 8.91 2.52
N ASN A 17 10.40 7.75 3.10
CA ASN A 17 10.51 6.52 2.32
C ASN A 17 9.15 6.03 1.82
N MET A 18 8.07 6.21 2.59
CA MET A 18 6.72 5.93 2.10
C MET A 18 6.37 6.79 0.88
N ALA A 19 6.66 8.09 0.93
CA ALA A 19 6.42 8.99 -0.21
C ALA A 19 7.22 8.58 -1.46
N LEU A 20 8.51 8.25 -1.31
CA LEU A 20 9.34 7.78 -2.42
C LEU A 20 8.86 6.44 -3.00
N ALA A 21 8.38 5.53 -2.16
CA ALA A 21 7.82 4.25 -2.61
C ALA A 21 6.54 4.45 -3.42
N LEU A 22 5.64 5.32 -2.99
CA LEU A 22 4.43 5.67 -3.75
C LEU A 22 4.76 6.31 -5.10
N ALA A 23 5.78 7.18 -5.14
CA ALA A 23 6.27 7.75 -6.40
C ALA A 23 6.78 6.66 -7.36
N ALA A 24 7.58 5.71 -6.85
CA ALA A 24 8.10 4.62 -7.66
C ALA A 24 6.99 3.65 -8.13
N LEU A 25 5.95 3.44 -7.33
CA LEU A 25 4.78 2.65 -7.74
C LEU A 25 3.96 3.36 -8.84
N LEU A 26 3.89 4.69 -8.83
CA LEU A 26 3.25 5.48 -9.90
C LEU A 26 3.98 5.36 -11.24
N ASP A 27 5.29 5.07 -11.23
CA ASP A 27 6.05 4.78 -12.45
C ASP A 27 5.70 3.39 -13.02
N LEU A 28 5.21 2.47 -12.19
CA LEU A 28 4.79 1.12 -12.59
C LEU A 28 3.31 1.05 -12.99
N ALA A 29 2.47 1.86 -12.35
CA ALA A 29 1.03 1.88 -12.58
C ALA A 29 0.50 3.32 -12.55
N PRO A 30 -0.30 3.74 -13.55
CA PRO A 30 -0.75 5.13 -13.68
C PRO A 30 -1.73 5.56 -12.58
N THR A 31 -2.32 4.61 -11.86
CA THR A 31 -3.28 4.86 -10.78
C THR A 31 -2.96 3.97 -9.60
N LEU A 32 -2.87 4.59 -8.42
CA LEU A 32 -2.81 3.89 -7.14
C LEU A 32 -4.03 4.26 -6.31
N TYR A 33 -4.63 3.27 -5.66
CA TYR A 33 -5.58 3.49 -4.57
C TYR A 33 -4.84 3.23 -3.27
N VAL A 34 -4.84 4.18 -2.36
CA VAL A 34 -4.02 4.13 -1.15
C VAL A 34 -4.94 4.23 0.06
N SER A 35 -4.77 3.36 1.05
CA SER A 35 -5.45 3.48 2.34
C SER A 35 -4.93 4.68 3.13
N ARG A 36 -5.46 4.90 4.33
CA ARG A 36 -4.75 5.74 5.31
C ARG A 36 -3.37 5.14 5.64
N VAL A 37 -2.44 5.97 6.08
CA VAL A 37 -1.13 5.55 6.58
C VAL A 37 -1.22 5.42 8.09
N LEU A 38 -0.95 4.25 8.65
CA LEU A 38 -1.06 4.02 10.09
C LEU A 38 0.31 3.79 10.73
N ALA A 39 0.50 4.41 11.89
CA ALA A 39 1.60 4.07 12.77
C ALA A 39 1.26 2.78 13.55
N THR A 40 2.08 1.76 13.41
CA THR A 40 1.95 0.49 14.14
C THR A 40 3.19 0.23 14.97
N LYS A 41 3.02 -0.39 16.14
CA LYS A 41 4.16 -0.83 16.94
C LYS A 41 4.92 -1.94 16.20
N PRO A 42 6.26 -1.95 16.24
CA PRO A 42 7.03 -3.04 15.67
C PRO A 42 6.66 -4.37 16.31
N VAL A 43 6.45 -5.39 15.49
CA VAL A 43 6.36 -6.78 15.94
C VAL A 43 7.76 -7.37 15.81
N ASN A 44 8.37 -7.79 16.93
CA ASN A 44 9.68 -8.44 16.99
C ASN A 44 10.95 -7.56 16.80
N VAL A 45 10.86 -6.23 16.88
CA VAL A 45 12.05 -5.34 16.91
C VAL A 45 12.14 -4.68 18.30
N PRO A 46 13.30 -4.70 18.97
CA PRO A 46 13.50 -4.04 20.27
C PRO A 46 13.63 -2.50 20.17
N ASP A 47 13.52 -1.94 18.97
CA ASP A 47 13.64 -0.51 18.71
C ASP A 47 12.29 0.17 18.99
N ASP A 48 12.29 1.30 19.69
CA ASP A 48 11.08 2.06 20.06
C ASP A 48 10.44 2.79 18.85
N ALA A 49 11.04 2.67 17.68
CA ALA A 49 10.57 3.30 16.44
C ALA A 49 9.28 2.63 15.91
N TYR A 50 8.26 3.43 15.67
CA TYR A 50 7.03 2.98 15.02
C TYR A 50 7.29 2.65 13.54
N PHE A 51 6.51 1.71 13.00
CA PHE A 51 6.39 1.52 11.56
C PHE A 51 5.23 2.36 11.03
N LEU A 52 5.40 2.97 9.86
CA LEU A 52 4.27 3.41 9.04
C LEU A 52 3.89 2.29 8.08
N ASN A 53 2.60 1.96 8.02
CA ASN A 53 2.03 0.96 7.13
C ASN A 53 0.82 1.50 6.38
N CYS A 54 0.75 1.24 5.08
CA CYS A 54 -0.46 1.45 4.28
C CYS A 54 -0.68 0.32 3.27
N ALA A 55 -1.93 0.13 2.86
CA ALA A 55 -2.29 -0.74 1.75
C ALA A 55 -2.40 0.09 0.47
N VAL A 56 -1.95 -0.50 -0.65
CA VAL A 56 -2.09 0.07 -1.99
C VAL A 56 -2.75 -0.96 -2.90
N ALA A 57 -3.69 -0.53 -3.73
CA ALA A 57 -4.23 -1.32 -4.83
C ALA A 57 -3.82 -0.69 -6.16
N LEU A 58 -3.32 -1.50 -7.08
CA LEU A 58 -2.94 -1.05 -8.42
C LEU A 58 -3.25 -2.11 -9.47
N GLN A 59 -3.37 -1.68 -10.72
CA GLN A 59 -3.43 -2.58 -11.88
C GLN A 59 -2.06 -2.68 -12.51
N SER A 60 -1.66 -3.89 -12.89
CA SER A 60 -0.43 -4.12 -13.62
C SER A 60 -0.62 -5.26 -14.63
N PRO A 61 -0.06 -5.15 -15.85
CA PRO A 61 -0.02 -6.26 -16.79
C PRO A 61 1.06 -7.31 -16.44
N LEU A 62 1.92 -7.03 -15.46
CA LEU A 62 2.98 -7.93 -15.04
C LEU A 62 2.42 -9.15 -14.29
N SER A 63 3.12 -10.29 -14.40
CA SER A 63 2.86 -11.44 -13.54
C SER A 63 3.28 -11.13 -12.09
N PRO A 64 2.79 -11.88 -11.08
CA PRO A 64 3.20 -11.69 -9.69
C PRO A 64 4.71 -11.74 -9.49
N GLU A 65 5.41 -12.63 -10.22
CA GLU A 65 6.86 -12.79 -10.14
C GLU A 65 7.60 -11.59 -10.74
N ALA A 66 7.14 -11.09 -11.89
CA ALA A 66 7.70 -9.91 -12.53
C ALA A 66 7.44 -8.65 -11.68
N LEU A 67 6.24 -8.52 -11.12
CA LEU A 67 5.92 -7.40 -10.22
C LEU A 67 6.76 -7.45 -8.93
N LYS A 68 6.96 -8.65 -8.35
CA LYS A 68 7.86 -8.80 -7.19
C LYS A 68 9.30 -8.44 -7.56
N HIS A 69 9.76 -8.73 -8.79
CA HIS A 69 11.06 -8.29 -9.25
C HIS A 69 11.18 -6.76 -9.27
N GLU A 70 10.16 -6.05 -9.77
CA GLU A 70 10.13 -4.57 -9.73
C GLU A 70 10.15 -4.04 -8.29
N PHE A 71 9.38 -4.65 -7.38
CA PHE A 71 9.38 -4.27 -5.96
C PHE A 71 10.74 -4.47 -5.32
N ASN A 72 11.39 -5.59 -5.60
CA ASN A 72 12.75 -5.88 -5.15
C ASN A 72 13.74 -4.80 -5.63
N ALA A 73 13.59 -4.33 -6.87
CA ALA A 73 14.42 -3.28 -7.44
C ALA A 73 14.12 -1.89 -6.81
N ILE A 74 12.87 -1.58 -6.46
CA ILE A 74 12.51 -0.39 -5.70
C ILE A 74 13.17 -0.42 -4.32
N GLU A 75 12.97 -1.50 -3.57
CA GLU A 75 13.55 -1.66 -2.23
C GLU A 75 15.08 -1.55 -2.23
N ALA A 76 15.74 -2.17 -3.21
CA ALA A 76 17.20 -2.11 -3.35
C ALA A 76 17.71 -0.69 -3.63
N ARG A 77 17.03 0.06 -4.53
CA ARG A 77 17.34 1.48 -4.80
C ARG A 77 17.16 2.36 -3.58
N MET A 78 16.26 1.98 -2.68
CA MET A 78 16.00 2.66 -1.42
C MET A 78 16.89 2.15 -0.27
N GLY A 79 17.95 1.40 -0.56
CA GLY A 79 18.98 1.04 0.40
C GLY A 79 18.73 -0.24 1.19
N ARG A 80 17.77 -1.08 0.78
CA ARG A 80 17.57 -2.39 1.42
C ARG A 80 18.71 -3.34 1.04
N ASP A 81 19.56 -3.67 2.01
CA ASP A 81 20.55 -4.72 1.87
C ASP A 81 19.90 -6.11 2.02
N ARG A 82 19.89 -6.87 0.93
CA ARG A 82 19.32 -8.23 0.89
C ARG A 82 20.34 -9.32 1.20
N SER A 83 21.63 -8.98 1.26
CA SER A 83 22.71 -9.95 1.53
C SER A 83 22.80 -10.33 3.01
N ASP A 84 22.14 -9.56 3.89
CA ASP A 84 22.13 -9.79 5.33
C ASP A 84 21.10 -10.88 5.74
N PRO A 85 21.54 -11.97 6.42
CA PRO A 85 20.66 -13.03 6.91
C PRO A 85 19.76 -12.60 8.08
N ASP A 86 20.13 -11.56 8.83
CA ASP A 86 19.33 -10.97 9.92
C ASP A 86 18.48 -9.76 9.46
N ARG A 87 18.40 -9.50 8.15
CA ARG A 87 17.65 -8.36 7.56
C ARG A 87 16.20 -8.23 8.04
N TRP A 88 15.57 -9.34 8.39
CA TRP A 88 14.19 -9.33 8.87
C TRP A 88 14.06 -8.78 10.30
N LYS A 89 15.14 -8.75 11.09
CA LYS A 89 15.19 -8.17 12.44
C LYS A 89 15.60 -6.70 12.46
N LYS A 90 16.03 -6.14 11.33
CA LYS A 90 16.57 -4.78 11.23
C LYS A 90 15.51 -3.79 10.74
N SER A 91 15.70 -2.54 11.12
CA SER A 91 14.94 -1.41 10.58
C SER A 91 15.08 -1.38 9.05
N ARG A 92 13.98 -1.06 8.37
CA ARG A 92 13.82 -1.09 6.91
C ARG A 92 13.48 0.30 6.39
N THR A 93 14.13 0.67 5.30
CA THR A 93 13.77 1.87 4.55
C THR A 93 12.42 1.72 3.89
N ILE A 94 12.14 0.58 3.23
CA ILE A 94 10.80 0.23 2.75
C ILE A 94 10.66 -1.29 2.56
N ASP A 95 9.44 -1.79 2.72
CA ASP A 95 9.00 -3.15 2.42
C ASP A 95 7.77 -3.07 1.49
N LEU A 96 7.82 -3.81 0.38
CA LEU A 96 6.75 -3.91 -0.62
C LEU A 96 6.35 -5.38 -0.80
N ASP A 97 5.17 -5.72 -0.29
CA ASP A 97 4.66 -7.09 -0.32
C ASP A 97 3.34 -7.19 -1.07
N ILE A 98 3.29 -8.08 -2.06
CA ILE A 98 2.03 -8.47 -2.70
C ILE A 98 1.25 -9.29 -1.68
N LEU A 99 0.10 -8.77 -1.24
CA LEU A 99 -0.79 -9.42 -0.29
C LEU A 99 -1.68 -10.43 -1.00
N PHE A 100 -2.36 -9.99 -2.06
CA PHE A 100 -3.18 -10.84 -2.92
C PHE A 100 -3.46 -10.18 -4.27
N LEU A 101 -3.90 -10.99 -5.23
CA LEU A 101 -4.46 -10.55 -6.50
C LEU A 101 -5.99 -10.70 -6.45
N TRP A 102 -6.70 -9.64 -6.80
CA TRP A 102 -8.16 -9.64 -6.86
C TRP A 102 -8.66 -9.52 -8.30
N ASP A 103 -9.41 -10.53 -8.75
CA ASP A 103 -10.20 -10.47 -9.99
C ASP A 103 -11.42 -9.59 -9.76
N LYS A 104 -11.46 -8.43 -10.42
CA LYS A 104 -12.54 -7.44 -10.28
C LYS A 104 -13.93 -7.99 -10.63
N ARG A 105 -14.01 -9.14 -11.30
CA ARG A 105 -15.26 -9.82 -11.69
C ARG A 105 -15.79 -10.75 -10.61
N ARG A 106 -15.06 -10.93 -9.51
CA ARG A 106 -15.42 -11.86 -8.42
C ARG A 106 -15.52 -11.12 -7.09
N PRO A 107 -16.51 -11.46 -6.24
CA PRO A 107 -16.49 -11.00 -4.86
C PRO A 107 -15.27 -11.56 -4.12
N ILE A 108 -14.86 -10.89 -3.03
CA ILE A 108 -13.92 -11.48 -2.07
C ILE A 108 -14.77 -12.21 -1.03
N ASP A 109 -15.06 -13.48 -1.28
CA ASP A 109 -15.95 -14.31 -0.45
C ASP A 109 -15.20 -15.21 0.53
N SER A 110 -13.87 -15.23 0.48
CA SER A 110 -13.03 -15.99 1.40
C SER A 110 -12.13 -15.08 2.26
N PRO A 111 -12.24 -15.14 3.60
CA PRO A 111 -11.33 -14.42 4.49
C PRO A 111 -9.88 -14.93 4.42
N THR A 112 -9.64 -16.11 3.85
CA THR A 112 -8.28 -16.66 3.63
C THR A 112 -7.49 -15.92 2.54
N LEU A 113 -8.16 -15.08 1.74
CA LEU A 113 -7.48 -14.21 0.77
C LEU A 113 -6.86 -12.98 1.44
N LEU A 114 -7.42 -12.57 2.58
CA LEU A 114 -6.97 -11.40 3.32
C LEU A 114 -5.74 -11.73 4.16
N PRO A 115 -4.81 -10.78 4.34
CA PRO A 115 -3.69 -10.98 5.25
C PRO A 115 -4.19 -11.22 6.69
N ASP A 116 -3.54 -12.16 7.39
CA ASP A 116 -3.78 -12.42 8.81
C ASP A 116 -3.00 -11.44 9.70
N GLU A 117 -2.06 -10.69 9.13
CA GLU A 117 -1.18 -9.78 9.83
C GLU A 117 -1.94 -8.56 10.40
N PRO A 118 -1.94 -8.36 11.73
CA PRO A 118 -2.74 -7.32 12.37
C PRO A 118 -2.28 -5.90 12.04
N TYR A 119 -1.06 -5.71 11.57
CA TYR A 119 -0.50 -4.39 11.25
C TYR A 119 -0.93 -3.85 9.88
N ILE A 120 -1.49 -4.69 8.99
CA ILE A 120 -1.88 -4.31 7.62
C ILE A 120 -3.33 -4.64 7.29
N ARG A 121 -3.91 -5.68 7.92
CA ARG A 121 -5.29 -6.10 7.67
C ARG A 121 -6.31 -4.95 7.79
N PRO A 122 -6.24 -4.07 8.80
CA PRO A 122 -7.21 -2.97 8.91
C PRO A 122 -7.16 -2.00 7.72
N GLN A 123 -5.97 -1.70 7.20
CA GLN A 123 -5.77 -0.85 6.02
C GLN A 123 -6.28 -1.51 4.73
N VAL A 124 -6.12 -2.83 4.60
CA VAL A 124 -6.69 -3.60 3.48
C VAL A 124 -8.22 -3.52 3.50
N LEU A 125 -8.84 -3.74 4.66
CA LEU A 125 -10.30 -3.67 4.79
C LEU A 125 -10.84 -2.27 4.50
N GLU A 126 -10.13 -1.23 4.94
CA GLU A 126 -10.48 0.15 4.60
C GLU A 126 -10.35 0.39 3.09
N LEU A 127 -9.27 -0.05 2.46
CA LEU A 127 -9.07 0.14 1.04
C LEU A 127 -10.12 -0.60 0.20
N MET A 128 -10.52 -1.80 0.63
CA MET A 128 -11.63 -2.54 0.02
C MET A 128 -12.95 -1.76 0.12
N ASP A 129 -13.23 -1.17 1.28
CA ASP A 129 -14.43 -0.34 1.48
C ASP A 129 -14.42 0.90 0.58
N PHE A 130 -13.26 1.57 0.53
CA PHE A 130 -13.03 2.71 -0.35
C PHE A 130 -13.25 2.34 -1.82
N LEU A 131 -12.87 1.13 -2.22
CA LEU A 131 -13.04 0.59 -3.58
C LEU A 131 -14.43 -0.04 -3.83
N HIS A 132 -15.33 -0.01 -2.84
CA HIS A 132 -16.64 -0.68 -2.90
C HIS A 132 -16.56 -2.18 -3.23
N ILE A 133 -15.51 -2.85 -2.74
CA ILE A 133 -15.35 -4.29 -2.88
C ILE A 133 -16.15 -4.97 -1.78
N ASP A 134 -17.13 -5.78 -2.18
CA ASP A 134 -17.88 -6.59 -1.23
C ASP A 134 -16.97 -7.69 -0.66
N GLY A 135 -16.53 -7.46 0.58
CA GLY A 135 -15.89 -8.48 1.40
C GLY A 135 -16.88 -9.30 2.23
N GLY A 136 -18.16 -8.95 2.29
CA GLY A 136 -19.07 -9.44 3.31
C GLY A 136 -18.90 -8.71 4.66
N SER A 137 -19.49 -9.25 5.72
CA SER A 137 -19.61 -8.60 7.04
C SER A 137 -18.37 -8.78 7.93
N TRP A 138 -17.20 -8.40 7.42
CA TRP A 138 -15.98 -8.37 8.23
C TRP A 138 -16.00 -7.22 9.24
N ARG A 139 -15.43 -7.44 10.44
CA ARG A 139 -15.28 -6.39 11.44
C ARG A 139 -14.39 -5.27 10.93
N LYS A 140 -14.94 -4.05 10.92
CA LYS A 140 -14.21 -2.80 10.72
C LYS A 140 -14.05 -2.15 12.09
N ASP A 141 -13.04 -2.57 12.84
CA ASP A 141 -12.72 -1.88 14.08
C ASP A 141 -12.33 -0.43 13.75
N PRO A 142 -12.67 0.57 14.60
CA PRO A 142 -12.28 1.94 14.35
C PRO A 142 -10.77 2.04 14.17
N LEU A 143 -10.35 2.56 13.02
CA LEU A 143 -8.95 2.78 12.75
C LEU A 143 -8.43 3.98 13.55
N PRO A 144 -7.17 3.94 14.03
CA PRO A 144 -6.54 5.11 14.61
C PRO A 144 -6.40 6.23 13.56
N ASP A 145 -6.07 7.41 14.07
CA ASP A 145 -5.78 8.57 13.22
C ASP A 145 -4.64 8.26 12.24
N GLY A 146 -4.85 8.64 10.99
CA GLY A 146 -3.84 8.52 9.96
C GLY A 146 -2.62 9.40 10.23
N ARG A 147 -1.51 9.03 9.62
CA ARG A 147 -0.27 9.82 9.58
C ARG A 147 -0.15 10.49 8.23
N GLU A 148 0.04 11.80 8.26
CA GLU A 148 0.24 12.58 7.06
C GLU A 148 1.65 12.38 6.52
N ILE A 149 1.75 12.13 5.21
CA ILE A 149 2.99 12.19 4.44
C ILE A 149 2.79 13.15 3.27
N VAL A 150 3.88 13.73 2.77
CA VAL A 150 3.84 14.67 1.65
C VAL A 150 4.63 14.10 0.48
N LEU A 151 3.99 14.01 -0.68
CA LEU A 151 4.63 13.65 -1.94
C LEU A 151 4.35 14.74 -2.97
N GLU A 152 5.39 15.40 -3.49
CA GLU A 152 5.26 16.45 -4.53
C GLU A 152 4.24 17.57 -4.17
N GLY A 153 4.11 17.90 -2.88
CA GLY A 153 3.14 18.89 -2.38
C GLY A 153 1.70 18.37 -2.21
N VAL A 154 1.47 17.08 -2.47
CA VAL A 154 0.21 16.38 -2.23
C VAL A 154 0.27 15.68 -0.86
N TYR A 155 -0.74 15.94 -0.03
CA TYR A 155 -0.89 15.36 1.30
C TYR A 155 -1.63 14.01 1.23
N ILE A 156 -1.06 12.98 1.85
CA ILE A 156 -1.54 11.61 1.80
C ILE A 156 -1.59 11.03 3.21
N GLY A 157 -2.52 10.11 3.47
CA GLY A 157 -2.43 9.19 4.61
C GLY A 157 -3.37 9.46 5.76
N LEU A 158 -4.13 10.57 5.76
CA LEU A 158 -5.19 10.81 6.74
C LEU A 158 -6.46 9.99 6.44
N THR A 159 -6.78 9.85 5.15
CA THR A 159 -7.91 9.07 4.64
C THR A 159 -7.48 8.29 3.40
N PRO A 160 -8.25 7.27 2.98
CA PRO A 160 -8.08 6.66 1.67
C PRO A 160 -8.23 7.68 0.54
N LEU A 161 -7.48 7.46 -0.53
CA LEU A 161 -7.50 8.32 -1.71
C LEU A 161 -7.03 7.58 -2.96
N THR A 162 -7.23 8.21 -4.11
CA THR A 162 -6.66 7.81 -5.40
C THR A 162 -5.53 8.75 -5.78
N LEU A 163 -4.35 8.21 -6.13
CA LEU A 163 -3.21 8.94 -6.68
C LEU A 163 -3.06 8.66 -8.18
N GLN A 164 -2.85 9.74 -8.94
CA GLN A 164 -2.58 9.71 -10.38
C GLN A 164 -1.66 10.87 -10.76
N ARG A 165 -1.00 10.78 -11.91
CA ARG A 165 -0.41 11.94 -12.59
C ARG A 165 -1.39 12.46 -13.64
N ASN A 166 -1.65 13.75 -13.64
CA ASN A 166 -2.50 14.37 -14.66
C ASN A 166 -1.77 14.48 -16.01
N ALA A 167 -2.43 15.00 -17.04
CA ALA A 167 -1.86 15.14 -18.39
C ALA A 167 -0.57 16.00 -18.46
N ASN A 168 -0.32 16.84 -17.45
CA ASN A 168 0.89 17.65 -17.33
C ASN A 168 1.98 16.99 -16.46
N GLY A 169 1.76 15.75 -16.00
CA GLY A 169 2.67 14.99 -15.14
C GLY A 169 2.60 15.35 -13.67
N HIS A 170 1.75 16.30 -13.26
CA HIS A 170 1.61 16.68 -11.85
C HIS A 170 0.83 15.62 -11.09
N LEU A 171 1.31 15.29 -9.90
CA LEU A 171 0.61 14.41 -8.97
C LEU A 171 -0.70 15.07 -8.51
N ILE A 172 -1.76 14.28 -8.48
CA ILE A 172 -3.07 14.65 -7.94
C ILE A 172 -3.56 13.56 -6.99
N ALA A 173 -4.28 13.98 -5.94
CA ALA A 173 -5.01 13.11 -5.04
C ALA A 173 -6.51 13.40 -5.10
N MET A 174 -7.32 12.35 -5.08
CA MET A 174 -8.78 12.44 -5.07
C MET A 174 -9.32 11.60 -3.90
N ASP A 175 -10.12 12.23 -3.05
CA ASP A 175 -10.81 11.60 -1.91
C ASP A 175 -12.11 10.88 -2.31
N THR A 176 -12.59 11.15 -3.53
CA THR A 176 -13.68 10.42 -4.18
C THR A 176 -13.14 9.54 -5.29
N LEU A 177 -13.61 8.29 -5.34
CA LEU A 177 -13.35 7.42 -6.46
C LEU A 177 -13.84 8.06 -7.78
N THR A 178 -12.95 8.21 -8.77
CA THR A 178 -13.35 7.86 -10.14
C THR A 178 -13.47 6.34 -10.16
N SER A 179 -14.67 5.84 -9.88
CA SER A 179 -14.92 4.43 -9.56
C SER A 179 -14.24 3.46 -10.54
N PRO A 180 -13.41 2.51 -10.06
CA PRO A 180 -12.89 1.42 -10.89
C PRO A 180 -13.99 0.46 -11.38
N LEU A 181 -15.20 0.59 -10.82
CA LEU A 181 -16.43 -0.10 -11.21
C LEU A 181 -17.33 0.77 -12.11
N ALA A 182 -17.07 2.07 -12.24
CA ALA A 182 -17.69 2.90 -13.26
C ALA A 182 -16.99 2.61 -14.58
N GLU A 183 -17.41 1.55 -15.28
CA GLU A 183 -17.25 1.54 -16.72
C GLU A 183 -18.22 2.58 -17.33
N PRO A 184 -17.89 3.20 -18.48
CA PRO A 184 -18.83 4.03 -19.23
C PRO A 184 -20.11 3.28 -19.63
#